data_AF-A0A0F3H0M9-F1
#
_entry.id   AF-A0A0F3H0M9-F1
#
_cell.length_a   1.000
_cell.length_b   1.000
_cell.length_c   1.000
_cell.angle_alpha   90.00
_cell.angle_beta   90.00
_cell.angle_gamma   90.00
#
_symmetry.space_group_name_H-M   'P 1'
#
loop_
_entity.id
_entity.type
_entity.pdbx_description
1 polymer ?
#
loop_
_entity_poly.entity_id
_entity_poly.type
_entity_poly.pdbx_seq_one_letter_code
_entity_poly.pdbx_strand_id
1 'polypeptide(L)'
;MGLGGTIANLRGYIEGNGGHVIAVSTLTESRDSRKLALRSEILEALEKKHGQELDEFWRDSFGHAIATLTEAEGGNLLRQSSFDVIRNRLAKAADEACRRGFSAVEIGRNKTG
;
A
#
# COMPACT_ATOMS: atom_id res chain seq x y z
N MET A 1 12.94 -8.20 2.20
CA MET A 1 11.58 -8.51 1.73
C MET A 1 10.62 -8.06 2.81
N GLY A 2 9.81 -7.02 2.55
CA GLY A 2 8.90 -6.46 3.54
C GLY A 2 7.62 -7.30 3.62
N LEU A 3 7.28 -7.79 4.80
CA LEU A 3 6.04 -8.55 5.05
C LEU A 3 4.78 -7.66 4.99
N GLY A 4 4.94 -6.33 5.10
CA GLY A 4 3.85 -5.35 5.14
C GLY A 4 2.84 -5.49 3.99
N GLY A 5 3.32 -5.55 2.74
CA GLY A 5 2.44 -5.62 1.56
C GLY A 5 1.61 -6.90 1.48
N THR A 6 2.18 -8.04 1.87
CA THR A 6 1.44 -9.30 1.91
C THR A 6 0.36 -9.28 2.98
N ILE A 7 0.67 -8.73 4.16
CA ILE A 7 -0.28 -8.64 5.27
C ILE A 7 -1.39 -7.63 4.96
N ALA A 8 -1.05 -6.47 4.39
CA ALA A 8 -2.01 -5.44 4.01
C ALA A 8 -3.02 -5.99 2.98
N ASN A 9 -2.53 -6.67 1.93
CA ASN A 9 -3.39 -7.30 0.93
C ASN A 9 -4.29 -8.39 1.53
N LEU A 10 -3.74 -9.25 2.41
CA LEU A 10 -4.51 -10.30 3.05
C LEU A 10 -5.60 -9.72 3.98
N ARG A 11 -5.27 -8.66 4.73
CA ARG A 11 -6.24 -7.94 5.55
C ARG A 11 -7.35 -7.32 4.71
N GLY A 12 -6.98 -6.60 3.64
CA GLY A 12 -7.92 -5.99 2.72
C GLY A 12 -8.87 -7.03 2.09
N TYR A 13 -8.34 -8.20 1.70
CA TYR A 13 -9.15 -9.30 1.18
C TYR A 13 -10.14 -9.86 2.22
N ILE A 14 -9.72 -10.07 3.47
CA ILE A 14 -10.60 -10.60 4.53
C ILE A 14 -11.69 -9.58 4.88
N GLU A 15 -11.32 -8.31 5.05
CA GLU A 15 -12.27 -7.25 5.43
C GLU A 15 -13.22 -6.88 4.30
N GLY A 16 -12.76 -6.86 3.05
CA GLY A 16 -13.59 -6.64 1.87
C GLY A 16 -14.65 -7.73 1.65
N ASN A 17 -14.47 -8.92 2.25
CA ASN A 17 -15.41 -10.03 2.18
C ASN A 17 -16.27 -10.18 3.46
N GLY A 18 -16.34 -9.14 4.31
CA GLY A 18 -17.17 -9.13 5.52
C GLY A 18 -16.57 -9.84 6.73
N GLY A 19 -15.30 -10.27 6.64
CA GLY A 19 -14.52 -10.70 7.79
C GLY A 19 -13.96 -9.51 8.59
N HIS A 20 -13.52 -9.75 9.83
CA HIS A 20 -12.82 -8.73 10.61
C HIS A 20 -11.49 -9.29 11.11
N VAL A 21 -10.38 -8.67 10.72
CA VAL A 21 -9.05 -9.13 11.11
C VAL A 21 -8.72 -8.59 12.50
N ILE A 22 -8.71 -9.48 13.48
CA ILE A 22 -8.41 -9.13 14.89
C ILE A 22 -6.92 -9.25 15.24
N ALA A 23 -6.16 -10.08 14.52
CA ALA A 23 -4.74 -10.30 14.77
C ALA A 23 -4.04 -10.91 13.55
N VAL A 24 -2.74 -10.65 13.41
CA VAL A 24 -1.83 -11.29 12.44
C VAL A 24 -0.55 -11.68 13.16
N SER A 25 0.01 -12.86 12.86
CA SER A 25 1.29 -13.34 13.38
C SER A 25 2.19 -13.77 12.23
N THR A 26 3.49 -13.50 12.34
CA THR A 26 4.51 -13.84 11.32
C THR A 26 5.71 -14.55 11.95
N LEU A 27 6.27 -15.54 11.25
CA LEU A 27 7.40 -16.34 11.74
C LEU A 27 8.74 -15.59 11.69
N THR A 28 8.87 -14.61 10.80
CA THR A 28 10.03 -13.72 10.68
C THR A 28 9.56 -12.27 10.64
N GLU A 29 10.37 -11.37 11.17
CA GLU A 29 10.04 -9.95 11.28
C GLU A 29 11.24 -9.12 10.78
N SER A 30 11.02 -8.10 9.92
CA SER A 30 12.04 -7.06 9.70
C SER A 30 11.94 -6.02 10.81
N ARG A 31 13.03 -5.34 11.18
CA ARG A 31 13.02 -4.32 12.28
C ARG A 31 11.91 -3.26 12.13
N ASP A 32 11.50 -2.96 10.90
CA ASP A 32 10.45 -1.99 10.59
C ASP A 32 9.02 -2.54 10.70
N SER A 33 8.84 -3.85 10.95
CA SER A 33 7.52 -4.51 11.02
C SER A 33 6.93 -4.57 12.44
N ARG A 34 7.60 -3.99 13.45
CA ARG A 34 7.18 -4.03 14.86
C ARG A 34 5.85 -3.35 15.13
N LYS A 35 5.48 -2.42 14.26
CA LYS A 35 4.20 -1.71 14.31
C LYS A 35 3.47 -1.96 13.00
N LEU A 36 2.38 -2.72 13.09
CA LEU A 36 1.55 -3.05 11.95
C LEU A 36 0.58 -1.91 11.64
N ALA A 37 -0.09 -1.34 12.65
CA ALA A 37 -1.03 -0.24 12.42
C ALA A 37 -0.29 1.05 12.06
N LEU A 38 -0.77 1.73 11.02
CA LEU A 38 -0.34 3.08 10.67
C LEU A 38 -0.69 4.05 11.80
N ARG A 39 0.29 4.83 12.26
CA ARG A 39 0.03 5.90 13.22
C ARG A 39 -0.66 7.09 12.57
N SER A 40 -1.55 7.73 13.31
CA SER A 40 -2.24 8.95 12.88
C SER A 40 -1.27 10.04 12.44
N GLU A 41 -0.11 10.18 13.11
CA GLU A 41 0.89 11.19 12.73
C GLU A 41 1.49 10.95 11.33
N ILE A 42 1.65 9.68 10.93
CA ILE A 42 2.15 9.34 9.58
C ILE A 42 1.04 9.51 8.55
N LEU A 43 -0.20 9.16 8.90
CA LEU A 43 -1.35 9.38 8.03
C LEU A 43 -1.54 10.87 7.73
N GLU A 44 -1.56 11.72 8.75
CA GLU A 44 -1.64 13.18 8.60
C GLU A 44 -0.47 13.74 7.79
N ALA A 45 0.75 13.22 8.01
CA ALA A 45 1.92 13.64 7.24
C ALA A 45 1.83 13.23 5.76
N LEU A 46 1.24 12.07 5.46
CA LEU A 46 0.99 11.62 4.08
C LEU A 46 -0.07 12.48 3.40
N GLU A 47 -1.19 12.73 4.08
CA GLU A 47 -2.27 13.59 3.58
C GLU A 47 -1.75 15.00 3.30
N LYS A 48 -0.98 15.58 4.22
CA LYS A 48 -0.38 16.90 4.04
C LYS A 48 0.63 16.98 2.89
N LYS A 49 1.38 15.89 2.65
CA LYS A 49 2.46 15.87 1.67
C LYS A 49 1.99 15.56 0.26
N HIS A 50 1.10 14.59 0.11
CA HIS A 50 0.68 14.06 -1.18
C HIS A 50 -0.77 14.35 -1.53
N GLY A 51 -1.54 14.92 -0.59
CA GLY A 51 -2.94 15.29 -0.79
C GLY A 51 -3.88 14.09 -0.85
N GLN A 52 -5.15 14.39 -1.15
CA GLN A 52 -6.22 13.40 -1.26
C GLN A 52 -6.08 12.48 -2.47
N GLU A 53 -5.38 12.93 -3.53
CA GLU A 53 -5.12 12.15 -4.74
C GLU A 53 -4.43 10.81 -4.44
N LEU A 54 -3.59 10.76 -3.40
CA LEU A 54 -2.93 9.52 -2.99
C LEU A 54 -3.93 8.51 -2.41
N ASP A 55 -4.92 8.95 -1.62
CA ASP A 55 -5.95 8.06 -1.06
C ASP A 55 -6.89 7.54 -2.15
N GLU A 56 -7.32 8.42 -3.06
CA GLU A 56 -8.17 8.07 -4.20
C GLU A 56 -7.50 7.02 -5.10
N PHE A 57 -6.23 7.25 -5.46
CA PHE A 57 -5.45 6.27 -6.22
C PHE A 57 -5.30 4.93 -5.48
N TRP A 58 -5.13 4.96 -4.15
CA TRP A 58 -4.99 3.76 -3.36
C TRP A 58 -6.27 2.94 -3.33
N ARG A 59 -7.42 3.61 -3.20
CA ARG A 59 -8.74 2.99 -3.26
C ARG A 59 -9.01 2.37 -4.63
N ASP A 60 -8.71 3.09 -5.71
CA ASP A 60 -8.90 2.60 -7.08
C ASP A 60 -7.99 1.41 -7.40
N SER A 61 -6.75 1.44 -6.91
CA SER A 61 -5.77 0.39 -7.20
C SER A 61 -5.95 -0.84 -6.32
N PHE A 62 -6.15 -0.67 -5.01
CA PHE A 62 -6.06 -1.76 -4.02
C PHE A 62 -7.41 -2.04 -3.32
N GLY A 63 -8.45 -1.25 -3.58
CA GLY A 63 -9.77 -1.43 -2.98
C GLY A 63 -9.87 -0.95 -1.52
N HIS A 64 -8.85 -0.27 -1.00
CA HIS A 64 -8.83 0.23 0.37
C HIS A 64 -8.06 1.55 0.52
N ALA A 65 -8.35 2.30 1.59
CA ALA A 65 -7.74 3.60 1.88
C ALA A 65 -6.27 3.48 2.33
N ILE A 66 -5.52 4.59 2.27
CA ILE A 66 -4.14 4.64 2.80
C ILE A 66 -4.12 4.48 4.33
N ALA A 67 -5.23 4.72 5.01
CA ALA A 67 -5.37 4.48 6.45
C ALA A 67 -5.21 3.00 6.83
N THR A 68 -5.34 2.06 5.89
CA THR A 68 -5.15 0.62 6.13
C THR A 68 -3.71 0.16 5.85
N LEU A 69 -2.81 1.07 5.46
CA LEU A 69 -1.40 0.75 5.28
C LEU A 69 -0.76 0.31 6.59
N THR A 70 0.36 -0.39 6.45
CA THR A 70 1.25 -0.62 7.60
C THR A 70 2.16 0.58 7.84
N GLU A 71 2.66 0.72 9.06
CA GLU A 71 3.59 1.79 9.44
C GLU A 71 4.83 1.84 8.51
N ALA A 72 5.36 0.66 8.16
CA ALA A 72 6.50 0.54 7.25
C ALA A 72 6.18 1.05 5.83
N GLU A 73 4.97 0.76 5.33
CA GLU A 73 4.51 1.22 4.02
C GLU A 73 4.27 2.71 4.01
N GLY A 74 3.52 3.23 5.01
CA GLY A 74 3.29 4.66 5.17
C GLY A 74 4.59 5.45 5.29
N GLY A 75 5.53 4.96 6.10
CA GLY A 75 6.87 5.54 6.19
C GLY A 75 7.64 5.51 4.87
N ASN A 76 7.46 4.47 4.04
CA ASN A 76 8.09 4.38 2.73
C ASN A 76 7.51 5.36 1.71
N LEU A 77 6.19 5.56 1.71
CA LEU A 77 5.51 6.57 0.91
C LEU A 77 5.89 7.99 1.35
N LEU A 78 6.01 8.23 2.65
CA LEU A 78 6.37 9.53 3.20
C LEU A 78 7.79 9.97 2.80
N ARG A 79 8.71 9.02 2.60
CA ARG A 79 10.07 9.28 2.11
C ARG A 79 10.12 9.69 0.64
N GLN A 80 9.07 9.48 -0.15
CA GLN A 80 9.04 9.86 -1.56
C GLN A 80 8.85 11.37 -1.72
N SER A 81 9.49 11.97 -2.72
CA SER A 81 9.45 13.41 -2.97
C SER A 81 8.10 13.90 -3.50
N SER A 82 7.37 13.08 -4.26
CA SER A 82 6.04 13.42 -4.79
C SER A 82 5.19 12.17 -5.07
N PHE A 83 3.90 12.40 -5.27
CA PHE A 83 2.95 11.37 -5.70
C PHE A 83 3.33 10.72 -7.04
N ASP A 84 3.84 11.48 -8.01
CA ASP A 84 4.30 10.94 -9.30
C ASP A 84 5.42 9.92 -9.14
N VAL A 85 6.34 10.14 -8.21
CA VAL A 85 7.42 9.18 -7.92
C VAL A 85 6.84 7.89 -7.34
N ILE A 86 5.80 7.98 -6.49
CA ILE A 86 5.09 6.81 -5.97
C ILE A 86 4.44 6.03 -7.11
N ARG A 87 3.65 6.71 -7.97
CA ARG A 87 2.98 6.09 -9.11
C ARG A 87 3.95 5.39 -10.05
N ASN A 88 5.03 6.07 -10.45
CA ASN A 88 6.03 5.51 -11.35
C ASN A 88 6.74 4.29 -10.75
N ARG A 89 7.02 4.30 -9.44
CA ARG A 89 7.64 3.15 -8.76
C ARG A 89 6.68 1.96 -8.69
N LEU A 90 5.40 2.18 -8.43
CA LEU A 90 4.37 1.14 -8.41
C LEU A 90 4.16 0.54 -9.81
N ALA A 91 4.06 1.36 -10.84
CA ALA A 91 3.94 0.90 -12.23
C ALA A 91 5.14 0.03 -12.63
N LYS A 92 6.37 0.47 -12.32
CA LYS A 92 7.59 -0.30 -12.60
C LYS A 92 7.63 -1.64 -11.86
N ALA A 93 7.18 -1.66 -10.59
CA ALA A 93 7.10 -2.88 -9.80
C ALA A 93 6.03 -3.84 -10.33
N ALA A 94 4.88 -3.32 -10.78
CA ALA A 94 3.82 -4.09 -11.43
C ALA A 94 4.30 -4.72 -12.75
N ASP A 95 5.01 -3.97 -13.60
CA ASP A 95 5.60 -4.48 -14.84
C ASP A 95 6.66 -5.57 -14.59
N GLU A 96 7.44 -5.45 -13.52
CA GLU A 96 8.40 -6.48 -13.12
C GLU A 96 7.71 -7.73 -12.57
N ALA A 97 6.64 -7.57 -11.78
CA ALA A 97 5.83 -8.69 -11.28
C ALA A 97 5.13 -9.43 -12.42
N CYS A 98 4.55 -8.69 -13.38
CA CYS A 98 3.92 -9.25 -14.57
C CYS A 98 4.92 -10.02 -15.43
N ARG A 99 6.14 -9.49 -15.63
CA ARG A 99 7.22 -10.21 -16.34
C ARG A 99 7.66 -11.49 -15.64
N ARG A 100 7.44 -11.60 -14.33
CA ARG A 100 7.70 -12.81 -13.53
C ARG A 100 6.52 -13.77 -13.46
N GLY A 101 5.41 -13.48 -14.17
CA GLY A 101 4.22 -14.34 -14.22
C GLY A 101 3.24 -14.18 -13.05
N PHE A 102 3.40 -13.14 -12.23
CA PHE A 102 2.41 -12.80 -11.20
C PHE A 102 1.34 -11.86 -11.80
N SER A 103 0.07 -12.10 -11.48
CA SER A 103 -1.02 -11.16 -11.79
C SER A 103 -0.78 -9.85 -11.03
N ALA A 104 -0.40 -8.81 -11.75
CA ALA A 104 -0.24 -7.48 -11.17
C ALA A 104 -1.62 -6.88 -10.88
N VAL A 105 -1.72 -6.13 -9.78
CA VAL A 105 -2.80 -5.15 -9.60
C VAL A 105 -2.76 -4.22 -10.82
N GLU A 106 -3.89 -3.99 -11.48
CA GLU A 106 -4.00 -3.05 -12.60
C GLU A 106 -3.82 -1.62 -12.07
N ILE A 107 -2.57 -1.23 -11.82
CA ILE A 107 -2.21 0.15 -11.47
C ILE A 107 -2.53 1.02 -12.68
N GLY A 108 -3.61 1.77 -12.59
CA GLY A 108 -4.30 2.44 -13.70
C GLY A 108 -3.37 2.96 -14.81
N ARG A 109 -3.40 2.28 -15.96
CA ARG A 109 -3.10 2.93 -17.24
C ARG A 109 -4.28 3.86 -17.48
N ASN A 110 -4.07 5.17 -17.32
CA ASN A 110 -5.03 6.16 -17.79
C ASN A 110 -5.43 5.80 -19.23
N LYS A 111 -6.71 5.52 -19.45
CA LYS A 111 -7.32 5.53 -20.78
C LYS A 111 -7.14 6.94 -21.33
N THR A 112 -6.08 7.13 -22.12
CA THR A 112 -6.01 8.23 -23.07
C THR A 112 -6.91 7.83 -24.23
N GLY A 113 -7.86 8.71 -24.55
CA GLY A 113 -8.83 8.52 -25.64
C GLY A 113 -8.21 8.50 -27.03
#